data_AF-A0A929BUD6-F1
#
_entry.id   AF-A0A929BUD6-F1
#
_cell.length_a   1.000
_cell.length_b   1.000
_cell.length_c   1.000
_cell.angle_alpha   90.00
_cell.angle_beta   90.00
_cell.angle_gamma   90.00
#
_symmetry.space_group_name_H-M   'P 1'
#
loop_
_entity.id
_entity.type
_entity.pdbx_description
1 polymer ?
#
loop_
_entity_poly.entity_id
_entity_poly.type
_entity_poly.pdbx_seq_one_letter_code
_entity_poly.pdbx_strand_id
1 'polypeptide(L)'
;MDDIREQLNKPLWIGIISFIVGLLIGLVVLGWWLWPVQWTDAGPSDLRPEFQETYLRMAIDSYTLNQDAAIAQQRIAEVGENSAEILANIAADPGTENTDSIQAFILFSGTEPSEEVAPAPEETTSLARNWLPWLCLITLLLAGALVAVFLFRNRSFSFSLPSTRKEAPPEAEYPEYTAAEEEPPLAQFMTTYQIGNDLFDDSFSIDSPAGEFLGECGVGISETIGVGDPKKVTAFEVWLFDKNDIQTVTTVLMSQNTFADDATRQRLSAKGEPVQAEPSREMVLETATLRLEARVVDMSYGSGALPPESFFDRITLELVAWPKG
;
A
#
# COMPACT_ATOMS: atom_id res chain seq x y z
N MET A 1 29.95 1.70 25.43
CA MET A 1 29.34 0.62 24.63
C MET A 1 28.10 0.04 25.31
N ASP A 2 27.95 0.25 26.62
CA ASP A 2 26.82 -0.29 27.39
C ASP A 2 25.54 0.54 27.26
N ASP A 3 25.64 1.86 27.08
CA ASP A 3 24.47 2.74 26.85
C ASP A 3 23.70 2.43 25.55
N ILE A 4 24.39 1.93 24.53
CA ILE A 4 23.78 1.54 23.24
C ILE A 4 23.00 0.23 23.41
N ARG A 5 23.51 -0.68 24.26
CA ARG A 5 22.86 -1.97 24.54
C ARG A 5 21.60 -1.81 25.39
N GLU A 6 21.58 -0.85 26.31
CA GLU A 6 20.41 -0.57 27.13
C GLU A 6 19.26 0.07 26.33
N GLN A 7 19.57 0.85 25.29
CA GLN A 7 18.55 1.39 24.36
C GLN A 7 18.01 0.34 23.39
N LEU A 8 18.82 -0.66 23.00
CA LEU A 8 18.41 -1.78 22.14
C LEU A 8 17.43 -2.74 22.81
N ASN A 9 17.32 -2.76 24.15
CA ASN A 9 16.36 -3.60 24.88
C ASN A 9 14.94 -2.99 24.99
N LYS A 10 14.71 -1.82 24.41
CA LYS A 10 13.36 -1.24 24.30
C LYS A 10 12.75 -1.69 22.98
N PRO A 11 11.58 -2.38 22.98
CA PRO A 11 10.96 -2.92 21.76
C PRO A 11 10.71 -1.84 20.68
N LEU A 12 10.55 -0.59 21.11
CA LEU A 12 10.36 0.57 20.27
C LEU A 12 11.60 0.91 19.40
N TRP A 13 12.82 0.76 19.93
CA TRP A 13 14.04 1.03 19.17
C TRP A 13 14.37 -0.08 18.18
N ILE A 14 14.08 -1.33 18.53
CA ILE A 14 14.18 -2.46 17.61
C ILE A 14 13.25 -2.23 16.40
N GLY A 15 12.01 -1.78 16.64
CA GLY A 15 11.05 -1.46 15.58
C GLY A 15 11.50 -0.31 14.68
N ILE A 16 12.10 0.76 15.24
CA ILE A 16 12.63 1.88 14.45
C ILE A 16 13.80 1.43 13.58
N ILE A 17 14.73 0.66 14.15
CA ILE A 17 15.92 0.19 13.43
C ILE A 17 15.50 -0.80 12.32
N SER A 18 14.59 -1.73 12.58
CA SER A 18 14.11 -2.67 11.56
C SER A 18 13.36 -1.96 10.44
N PHE A 19 12.56 -0.93 10.75
CA PHE A 19 11.89 -0.11 9.74
C PHE A 19 12.88 0.65 8.84
N ILE A 20 13.89 1.30 9.42
CA ILE A 20 14.91 2.03 8.66
C ILE A 20 15.70 1.08 7.76
N VAL A 21 16.07 -0.10 8.28
CA VAL A 21 16.78 -1.12 7.51
C VAL A 21 15.90 -1.66 6.39
N GLY A 22 14.62 -1.95 6.66
CA GLY A 22 13.66 -2.40 5.66
C GLY A 22 13.44 -1.36 4.55
N LEU A 23 13.36 -0.08 4.90
CA LEU A 23 13.22 1.02 3.94
C LEU A 23 14.46 1.16 3.07
N LEU A 24 15.67 1.09 3.65
CA LEU A 24 16.93 1.12 2.90
C LEU A 24 17.02 -0.05 1.91
N ILE A 25 16.68 -1.26 2.37
CA ILE A 25 16.70 -2.46 1.52
C ILE A 25 15.64 -2.33 0.41
N GLY A 26 14.42 -1.93 0.74
CA GLY A 26 13.36 -1.75 -0.25
C GLY A 26 13.72 -0.71 -1.31
N LEU A 27 14.23 0.45 -0.89
CA LEU A 27 14.55 1.52 -1.82
C LEU A 27 15.77 1.18 -2.69
N VAL A 28 16.85 0.67 -2.10
CA VAL A 28 18.11 0.42 -2.84
C VAL A 28 18.05 -0.88 -3.63
N VAL A 29 17.56 -1.97 -3.02
CA VAL A 29 17.58 -3.29 -3.66
C VAL A 29 16.39 -3.48 -4.59
N LEU A 30 15.16 -3.19 -4.14
CA LEU A 30 14.00 -3.39 -5.02
C LEU A 30 13.88 -2.26 -6.04
N GLY A 31 14.09 -1.01 -5.64
CA GLY A 31 13.92 0.15 -6.51
C GLY A 31 14.97 0.32 -7.61
N TRP A 32 16.23 -0.07 -7.37
CA TRP A 32 17.33 0.19 -8.32
C TRP A 32 17.96 -1.08 -8.90
N TRP A 33 17.93 -2.21 -8.18
CA TRP A 33 18.52 -3.47 -8.66
C TRP A 33 17.49 -4.38 -9.33
N LEU A 34 16.29 -4.52 -8.76
CA LEU A 34 15.25 -5.39 -9.32
C LEU A 34 14.46 -4.73 -10.48
N TRP A 35 14.25 -3.41 -10.42
CA TRP A 35 13.47 -2.67 -11.42
C TRP A 35 14.17 -1.39 -11.88
N PRO A 36 15.20 -1.48 -12.74
CA PRO A 36 15.93 -0.29 -13.17
C PRO A 36 15.01 0.69 -13.92
N VAL A 37 15.18 1.98 -13.63
CA VAL A 37 14.45 3.04 -14.32
C VAL A 37 14.87 3.04 -15.79
N GLN A 38 13.88 2.88 -16.67
CA GLN A 38 14.07 3.04 -18.10
C GLN A 38 13.67 4.47 -18.48
N TRP A 39 14.62 5.23 -19.00
CA TRP A 39 14.36 6.54 -19.57
C TRP A 39 13.75 6.35 -20.96
N THR A 40 12.53 6.84 -21.16
CA THR A 40 11.87 6.89 -22.47
C THR A 40 11.94 8.32 -23.00
N ASP A 41 11.87 8.47 -24.32
CA ASP A 41 11.73 9.77 -24.99
C ASP A 41 12.96 10.70 -24.90
N ALA A 42 14.17 10.13 -24.93
CA ALA A 42 15.41 10.89 -25.04
C ALA A 42 15.48 11.66 -26.38
N GLY A 43 15.78 12.97 -26.30
CA GLY A 43 15.87 13.84 -27.47
C GLY A 43 17.28 13.88 -28.09
N PRO A 44 17.46 14.60 -29.22
CA PRO A 44 18.79 14.78 -29.82
C PRO A 44 19.84 15.39 -28.88
N SER A 45 19.44 16.22 -27.91
CA SER A 45 20.31 16.78 -26.86
C SER A 45 20.85 15.75 -25.87
N ASP A 46 20.14 14.63 -25.67
CA ASP A 46 20.53 13.55 -24.76
C ASP A 46 21.42 12.49 -25.44
N LEU A 47 21.60 12.60 -26.76
CA LEU A 47 22.45 11.70 -27.52
C LEU A 47 23.93 11.84 -27.11
N ARG A 48 24.70 10.77 -27.33
CA ARG A 48 26.16 10.86 -27.19
C ARG A 48 26.74 11.83 -28.21
N PRO A 49 27.87 12.50 -27.93
CA PRO A 49 28.47 13.49 -28.82
C PRO A 49 28.63 13.02 -30.28
N GLU A 50 29.05 11.77 -30.47
CA GLU A 50 29.19 11.16 -31.81
C GLU A 50 27.87 11.07 -32.59
N PHE A 51 26.74 10.88 -31.90
CA PHE A 51 25.42 10.80 -32.51
C PHE A 51 24.80 12.19 -32.70
N GLN A 52 25.12 13.15 -31.83
CA GLN A 52 24.75 14.55 -32.02
C GLN A 52 25.41 15.11 -33.29
N GLU A 53 26.67 14.77 -33.53
CA GLU A 53 27.37 15.11 -34.77
C GLU A 53 26.68 14.50 -35.99
N THR A 54 26.41 13.18 -35.95
CA THR A 54 25.71 12.50 -37.04
C THR A 54 24.33 13.13 -37.32
N TYR A 55 23.62 13.55 -36.28
CA TYR A 55 22.33 14.22 -36.41
C TYR A 55 22.43 15.57 -37.13
N LEU A 56 23.43 16.39 -36.79
CA LEU A 56 23.66 17.67 -37.44
C LEU A 56 24.15 17.53 -38.88
N ARG A 57 24.95 16.51 -39.19
CA ARG A 57 25.31 16.15 -40.57
C ARG A 57 24.06 15.85 -41.42
N MET A 58 23.15 15.02 -40.90
CA MET A 58 21.85 14.79 -41.56
C MET A 58 21.00 16.07 -41.69
N ALA A 59 21.10 17.00 -40.74
CA ALA A 59 20.43 18.29 -40.84
C ALA A 59 21.01 19.17 -41.97
N ILE A 60 22.33 19.18 -42.13
CA ILE A 60 23.05 19.88 -43.22
C ILE A 60 22.64 19.31 -44.58
N ASP A 61 22.64 17.99 -44.73
CA ASP A 61 22.22 17.31 -45.96
C ASP A 61 20.76 17.61 -46.31
N SER A 62 19.87 17.50 -45.32
CA SER A 62 18.45 17.79 -45.50
C SER A 62 18.19 19.25 -45.86
N TYR A 63 18.93 20.20 -45.30
CA TYR A 63 18.82 21.61 -45.64
C TYR A 63 19.38 21.89 -47.04
N THR A 64 20.48 21.25 -47.42
CA THR A 64 21.04 21.35 -48.77
C THR A 64 20.04 20.90 -49.82
N LEU A 65 19.30 19.82 -49.56
CA LEU A 65 18.33 19.27 -50.49
C LEU A 65 17.01 20.05 -50.53
N ASN A 66 16.46 20.39 -49.37
CA ASN A 66 15.10 20.93 -49.27
C ASN A 66 15.03 22.45 -49.09
N GLN A 67 16.15 23.08 -48.68
CA GLN A 67 16.26 24.51 -48.36
C GLN A 67 15.21 24.99 -47.32
N ASP A 68 14.76 24.09 -46.45
CA ASP A 68 13.79 24.41 -45.39
C ASP A 68 14.50 24.95 -44.15
N ALA A 69 14.49 26.28 -44.03
CA ALA A 69 15.10 27.01 -42.93
C ALA A 69 14.44 26.74 -41.57
N ALA A 70 13.11 26.53 -41.54
CA ALA A 70 12.39 26.36 -40.28
C ALA A 70 12.78 25.02 -39.61
N ILE A 71 12.81 23.96 -40.41
CA ILE A 71 13.21 22.63 -39.93
C ILE A 71 14.70 22.61 -39.56
N ALA A 72 15.55 23.30 -40.31
CA ALA A 72 16.98 23.38 -40.01
C ALA A 72 17.25 24.06 -38.65
N GLN A 73 16.60 25.18 -38.36
CA GLN A 73 16.71 25.86 -37.06
C GLN A 73 16.16 25.00 -35.92
N GLN A 74 15.03 24.32 -36.14
CA GLN A 74 14.49 23.38 -35.15
C GLN A 74 15.50 22.29 -34.79
N ARG A 75 16.14 21.66 -35.79
CA ARG A 75 17.12 20.58 -35.55
C ARG A 75 18.39 21.05 -34.84
N ILE A 76 18.84 22.27 -35.12
CA ILE A 76 19.94 22.90 -34.39
C ILE A 76 19.52 23.10 -32.92
N ALA A 77 18.32 23.63 -32.69
CA ALA A 77 17.78 23.86 -31.35
C ALA A 77 17.59 22.56 -30.56
N GLU A 78 17.17 21.47 -31.20
CA GLU A 78 16.99 20.15 -30.57
C GLU A 78 18.28 19.52 -30.03
N VAL A 79 19.44 19.84 -30.62
CA VAL A 79 20.75 19.42 -30.10
C VAL A 79 21.18 20.28 -28.90
N GLY A 80 20.68 21.51 -28.81
CA GLY A 80 20.91 22.41 -27.69
C GLY A 80 22.24 23.16 -27.76
N GLU A 81 22.78 23.52 -26.60
CA GLU A 81 23.92 24.45 -26.45
C GLU A 81 25.21 23.98 -27.13
N ASN A 82 25.39 22.66 -27.31
CA ASN A 82 26.59 22.09 -27.94
C ASN A 82 26.56 22.17 -29.47
N SER A 83 25.44 22.54 -30.09
CA SER A 83 25.26 22.55 -31.54
C SER A 83 26.31 23.41 -32.26
N ALA A 84 26.65 24.59 -31.73
CA ALA A 84 27.65 25.48 -32.33
C ALA A 84 29.06 24.88 -32.32
N GLU A 85 29.45 24.20 -31.24
CA GLU A 85 30.73 23.52 -31.14
C GLU A 85 30.81 22.33 -32.10
N ILE A 86 29.74 21.55 -32.18
CA ILE A 86 29.68 20.39 -33.07
C ILE A 86 29.70 20.83 -34.53
N LEU A 87 28.99 21.90 -34.90
CA LEU A 87 29.06 22.46 -36.26
C LEU A 87 30.47 22.96 -36.60
N ALA A 88 31.20 23.54 -35.63
CA ALA A 88 32.60 23.91 -35.83
C ALA A 88 33.50 22.68 -36.04
N ASN A 89 33.24 21.58 -35.32
CA ASN A 89 33.95 20.31 -35.50
C ASN A 89 33.66 19.68 -36.87
N ILE A 90 32.41 19.71 -37.33
CA ILE A 90 32.00 19.26 -38.67
C ILE A 90 32.68 20.08 -39.77
N ALA A 91 32.84 21.40 -39.56
CA ALA A 91 33.59 22.25 -40.50
C ALA A 91 35.08 21.93 -40.54
N ALA A 92 35.66 21.53 -39.41
CA ALA A 92 37.07 21.15 -39.30
C ALA A 92 37.36 19.77 -39.90
N ASP A 93 36.42 18.83 -39.79
CA ASP A 93 36.46 17.51 -40.42
C ASP A 93 35.19 17.22 -41.23
N PRO A 94 35.14 17.66 -42.51
CA PRO A 94 33.97 17.48 -43.36
C PRO A 94 33.64 16.01 -43.69
N GLY A 95 34.59 15.08 -43.51
CA GLY A 95 34.40 13.68 -43.90
C GLY A 95 34.01 13.53 -45.38
N THR A 96 32.79 13.04 -45.63
CA THR A 96 32.23 12.81 -46.98
C THR A 96 31.26 13.89 -47.44
N GLU A 97 30.94 14.87 -46.59
CA GLU A 97 29.98 15.93 -46.91
C GLU A 97 30.63 17.06 -47.71
N ASN A 98 29.81 17.78 -48.48
CA ASN A 98 30.30 18.90 -49.26
C ASN A 98 30.64 20.09 -48.35
N THR A 99 31.89 20.55 -48.39
CA THR A 99 32.36 21.70 -47.62
C THR A 99 31.54 22.96 -47.87
N ASP A 100 31.05 23.18 -49.10
CA ASP A 100 30.23 24.34 -49.43
C ASP A 100 28.86 24.29 -48.72
N SER A 101 28.27 23.10 -48.61
CA SER A 101 27.00 22.87 -47.90
C SER A 101 27.13 23.15 -46.40
N ILE A 102 28.23 22.69 -45.80
CA ILE A 102 28.53 22.91 -44.38
C ILE A 102 28.69 24.41 -44.11
N GLN A 103 29.47 25.11 -44.93
CA GLN A 103 29.68 26.56 -44.77
C GLN A 103 28.39 27.36 -44.97
N ALA A 104 27.55 26.97 -45.93
CA ALA A 104 26.24 27.59 -46.14
C ALA A 104 25.30 27.37 -44.93
N PHE A 105 25.31 26.17 -44.33
CA PHE A 105 24.53 25.85 -43.15
C PHE A 105 25.02 26.59 -41.90
N ILE A 106 26.34 26.71 -41.71
CA ILE A 106 26.92 27.47 -40.59
C ILE A 106 26.59 28.96 -40.70
N LEU A 107 26.74 29.53 -41.90
CA LEU A 107 26.37 30.92 -42.15
C LEU A 107 24.87 31.16 -41.87
N PHE A 108 24.02 30.22 -42.27
CA PHE A 108 22.60 30.21 -41.97
C PHE A 108 22.31 30.11 -40.46
N SER A 109 23.01 29.21 -39.75
CA SER A 109 22.82 29.01 -38.30
C SER A 109 23.18 30.27 -37.49
N GLY A 110 24.15 31.07 -37.98
CA GLY A 110 24.57 32.33 -37.36
C GLY A 110 23.70 33.54 -37.72
N THR A 111 22.80 33.42 -38.69
CA THR A 111 21.78 34.45 -38.98
C THR A 111 20.52 34.17 -38.15
N GLU A 112 20.39 34.89 -37.04
CA GLU A 112 19.14 34.90 -36.26
C GLU A 112 17.95 35.30 -37.15
N PRO A 113 16.86 34.52 -37.19
CA PRO A 113 15.60 34.99 -37.73
C PRO A 113 15.00 36.00 -36.76
N SER A 114 15.01 37.29 -37.15
CA SER A 114 14.10 38.29 -36.59
C SER A 114 12.77 38.19 -37.35
N GLU A 115 11.82 37.40 -36.85
CA GLU A 115 10.43 37.83 -36.64
C GLU A 115 9.52 36.70 -36.14
N GLU A 116 8.62 37.14 -35.25
CA GLU A 116 7.37 36.51 -34.83
C GLU A 116 7.47 35.28 -33.92
N VAL A 117 7.59 35.61 -32.63
CA VAL A 117 7.20 34.75 -31.50
C VAL A 117 5.72 34.40 -31.66
N ALA A 118 5.42 33.31 -32.36
CA ALA A 118 4.29 32.47 -32.00
C ALA A 118 4.54 31.96 -30.58
N PRO A 119 3.55 31.99 -29.67
CA PRO A 119 3.78 31.57 -28.30
C PRO A 119 4.25 30.11 -28.34
N ALA A 120 5.45 29.89 -27.82
CA ALA A 120 5.93 28.57 -27.49
C ALA A 120 4.82 27.83 -26.73
N PRO A 121 4.55 26.54 -26.99
CA PRO A 121 3.91 25.75 -25.96
C PRO A 121 4.81 25.93 -24.75
N GLU A 122 4.26 26.47 -23.66
CA GLU A 122 4.98 26.65 -22.43
C GLU A 122 5.68 25.33 -22.12
N GLU A 123 6.99 25.29 -22.35
CA GLU A 123 7.83 24.43 -21.54
C GLU A 123 7.54 24.92 -20.14
N THR A 124 6.66 24.18 -19.48
CA THR A 124 6.62 24.13 -18.03
C THR A 124 8.02 23.64 -17.65
N THR A 125 8.95 24.59 -17.62
CA THR A 125 10.19 24.53 -16.89
C THR A 125 9.74 24.19 -15.49
N SER A 126 9.70 22.88 -15.25
CA SER A 126 8.88 22.35 -14.19
C SER A 126 9.50 22.87 -12.91
N LEU A 127 8.81 23.81 -12.27
CA LEU A 127 9.12 24.21 -10.90
C LEU A 127 9.15 22.96 -10.00
N ALA A 128 8.49 21.87 -10.45
CA ALA A 128 8.65 20.52 -9.94
C ALA A 128 10.11 20.01 -9.94
N ARG A 129 10.92 20.15 -10.98
CA ARG A 129 12.28 19.55 -11.00
C ARG A 129 13.23 20.11 -9.94
N ASN A 130 13.06 21.37 -9.54
CA ASN A 130 13.88 21.97 -8.50
C ASN A 130 13.22 22.03 -7.12
N TRP A 131 11.89 21.89 -7.03
CA TRP A 131 11.18 21.84 -5.75
C TRP A 131 10.83 20.43 -5.28
N LEU A 132 10.85 19.40 -6.15
CA LEU A 132 10.59 18.02 -5.77
C LEU A 132 11.53 17.51 -4.66
N PRO A 133 12.85 17.79 -4.63
CA PRO A 133 13.65 17.36 -3.48
C PRO A 133 13.25 18.09 -2.19
N TRP A 134 12.86 19.36 -2.27
CA TRP A 134 12.38 20.13 -1.13
C TRP A 134 10.98 19.71 -0.69
N LEU A 135 10.11 19.34 -1.62
CA LEU A 135 8.75 18.86 -1.38
C LEU A 135 8.80 17.46 -0.77
N CYS A 136 9.70 16.59 -1.25
CA CYS A 136 10.00 15.29 -0.64
C CYS A 136 10.63 15.44 0.75
N LEU A 137 11.54 16.40 0.97
CA LEU A 137 12.09 16.70 2.29
C LEU A 137 11.03 17.27 3.24
N ILE A 138 10.16 18.15 2.75
CA ILE A 138 9.06 18.72 3.52
C ILE A 138 8.05 17.63 3.85
N THR A 139 7.68 16.74 2.92
CA THR A 139 6.76 15.63 3.21
C THR A 139 7.40 14.60 4.15
N LEU A 140 8.70 14.31 4.04
CA LEU A 140 9.42 13.48 5.01
C LEU A 140 9.49 14.14 6.39
N LEU A 141 9.71 15.45 6.46
CA LEU A 141 9.69 16.21 7.70
C LEU A 141 8.28 16.30 8.27
N LEU A 142 7.24 16.41 7.43
CA LEU A 142 5.84 16.43 7.87
C LEU A 142 5.41 15.05 8.34
N ALA A 143 5.77 13.98 7.63
CA ALA A 143 5.51 12.61 8.05
C ALA A 143 6.30 12.28 9.33
N GLY A 144 7.58 12.66 9.40
CA GLY A 144 8.41 12.51 10.60
C GLY A 144 7.88 13.34 11.78
N ALA A 145 7.40 14.56 11.55
CA ALA A 145 6.75 15.40 12.56
C ALA A 145 5.39 14.85 12.96
N LEU A 146 4.62 14.24 12.05
CA LEU A 146 3.33 13.63 12.32
C LEU A 146 3.51 12.33 13.11
N VAL A 147 4.54 11.53 12.81
CA VAL A 147 4.97 10.39 13.63
C VAL A 147 5.50 10.87 14.98
N ALA A 148 6.31 11.93 15.03
CA ALA A 148 6.79 12.49 16.29
C ALA A 148 5.66 13.06 17.14
N VAL A 149 4.68 13.76 16.53
CA VAL A 149 3.45 14.24 17.17
C VAL A 149 2.54 13.08 17.52
N PHE A 150 2.46 12.00 16.76
CA PHE A 150 1.70 10.80 17.13
C PHE A 150 2.34 10.12 18.35
N LEU A 151 3.67 10.04 18.40
CA LEU A 151 4.42 9.49 19.52
C LEU A 151 4.44 10.43 20.75
N PHE A 152 4.42 11.75 20.56
CA PHE A 152 4.33 12.75 21.66
C PHE A 152 2.88 13.00 22.13
N ARG A 153 1.90 12.92 21.23
CA ARG A 153 0.46 12.98 21.57
C ARG A 153 0.03 11.70 22.28
N ASN A 154 0.73 10.60 22.04
CA ASN A 154 0.63 9.40 22.88
C ASN A 154 1.44 9.48 24.19
N ARG A 155 1.94 10.67 24.56
CA ARG A 155 2.63 10.93 25.83
C ARG A 155 1.86 11.82 26.80
N SER A 156 0.62 12.19 26.47
CA SER A 156 -0.33 12.79 27.41
C SER A 156 -1.66 12.03 27.50
N PHE A 157 -1.63 10.70 27.32
CA PHE A 157 -2.65 9.86 27.96
C PHE A 157 -2.16 9.52 29.37
N SER A 158 -2.21 10.53 30.25
CA SER A 158 -2.24 10.27 31.68
C SER A 158 -3.59 9.61 31.96
N PHE A 159 -3.65 8.29 31.81
CA PHE A 159 -4.70 7.52 32.46
C PHE A 159 -4.42 7.62 33.96
N SER A 160 -5.01 8.62 34.59
CA SER A 160 -5.30 8.51 36.02
C SER A 160 -6.29 7.36 36.12
N LEU A 161 -5.79 6.16 36.39
CA LEU A 161 -6.57 5.10 37.00
C LEU A 161 -7.34 5.77 38.14
N PRO A 162 -8.69 5.79 38.15
CA PRO A 162 -9.34 5.86 39.43
C PRO A 162 -8.81 4.64 40.19
N SER A 163 -8.07 4.90 41.27
CA SER A 163 -7.86 3.90 42.32
C SER A 163 -9.20 3.72 43.02
N THR A 164 -10.17 3.21 42.29
CA THR A 164 -11.23 2.43 42.89
C THR A 164 -10.52 1.14 43.25
N ARG A 165 -10.23 0.98 44.53
CA ARG A 165 -10.06 -0.34 45.12
C ARG A 165 -11.25 -1.17 44.63
N LYS A 166 -11.03 -1.97 43.59
CA LYS A 166 -11.89 -3.10 43.28
C LYS A 166 -11.79 -3.97 44.53
N GLU A 167 -12.83 -3.95 45.35
CA GLU A 167 -13.34 -5.23 45.82
C GLU A 167 -13.37 -6.14 44.58
N ALA A 168 -12.74 -7.30 44.74
CA ALA A 168 -12.77 -8.32 43.70
C ALA A 168 -14.21 -8.43 43.19
N PRO A 169 -14.42 -8.45 41.86
CA PRO A 169 -15.68 -8.98 41.34
C PRO A 169 -15.95 -10.30 42.07
N PRO A 170 -17.18 -10.62 42.48
CA PRO A 170 -17.45 -11.99 42.88
C PRO A 170 -16.92 -12.85 41.76
N GLU A 171 -16.05 -13.79 42.13
CA GLU A 171 -15.45 -14.77 41.26
C GLU A 171 -16.55 -15.26 40.32
N ALA A 172 -16.52 -14.78 39.08
CA ALA A 172 -17.41 -15.31 38.08
C ALA A 172 -16.96 -16.76 37.98
N GLU A 173 -17.81 -17.68 38.40
CA GLU A 173 -17.65 -19.09 38.14
C GLU A 173 -17.60 -19.22 36.61
N TYR A 174 -16.38 -19.18 36.07
CA TYR A 174 -16.09 -19.79 34.80
C TYR A 174 -16.58 -21.23 34.96
N PRO A 175 -17.50 -21.74 34.14
CA PRO A 175 -17.73 -23.18 34.14
C PRO A 175 -16.38 -23.81 33.90
N GLU A 176 -15.85 -24.43 34.95
CA GLU A 176 -14.67 -25.29 34.88
C GLU A 176 -15.03 -26.31 33.81
N TYR A 177 -14.35 -26.21 32.67
CA TYR A 177 -14.56 -27.11 31.55
C TYR A 177 -14.32 -28.50 32.11
N THR A 178 -15.39 -29.26 32.36
CA THR A 178 -15.27 -30.66 32.72
C THR A 178 -14.52 -31.27 31.57
N ALA A 179 -13.28 -31.69 31.83
CA ALA A 179 -12.45 -32.43 30.91
C ALA A 179 -13.21 -33.70 30.51
N ALA A 180 -14.08 -33.56 29.51
CA ALA A 180 -14.28 -34.60 28.53
C ALA A 180 -12.91 -34.84 27.89
N GLU A 181 -12.66 -36.09 27.53
CA GLU A 181 -11.36 -36.65 27.16
C GLU A 181 -10.83 -36.11 25.80
N GLU A 182 -10.90 -34.80 25.57
CA GLU A 182 -10.43 -34.12 24.35
C GLU A 182 -9.00 -33.58 24.56
N GLU A 183 -8.15 -33.77 23.55
CA GLU A 183 -6.79 -33.24 23.46
C GLU A 183 -6.79 -31.71 23.61
N PRO A 184 -5.77 -31.08 24.21
CA PRO A 184 -5.74 -29.63 24.41
C PRO A 184 -5.88 -28.87 23.07
N PRO A 185 -6.50 -27.67 23.07
CA PRO A 185 -6.67 -26.90 21.84
C PRO A 185 -5.31 -26.51 21.25
N LEU A 186 -5.23 -26.49 19.92
CA LEU A 186 -4.04 -26.07 19.18
C LEU A 186 -3.78 -24.58 19.38
N ALA A 187 -4.84 -23.78 19.39
CA ALA A 187 -4.75 -22.34 19.59
C ALA A 187 -6.08 -21.75 20.09
N GLN A 188 -5.98 -20.61 20.77
CA GLN A 188 -7.12 -19.81 21.22
C GLN A 188 -6.84 -18.34 20.92
N PHE A 189 -7.74 -17.69 20.20
CA PHE A 189 -7.64 -16.30 19.77
C PHE A 189 -8.87 -15.52 20.21
N MET A 190 -8.69 -14.21 20.36
CA MET A 190 -9.77 -13.28 20.65
C MET A 190 -9.62 -12.09 19.73
N THR A 191 -10.65 -11.80 18.95
CA THR A 191 -10.70 -10.64 18.06
C THR A 191 -11.90 -9.76 18.38
N THR A 192 -11.77 -8.46 18.12
CA THR A 192 -12.84 -7.49 18.36
C THR A 192 -12.88 -6.47 17.24
N TYR A 193 -13.99 -6.46 16.51
CA TYR A 193 -14.35 -5.35 15.65
C TYR A 193 -14.97 -4.22 16.48
N GLN A 194 -14.61 -2.99 16.16
CA GLN A 194 -15.27 -1.77 16.63
C GLN A 194 -15.55 -0.86 15.44
N ILE A 195 -16.65 -0.12 15.52
CA ILE A 195 -17.05 0.80 14.47
C ILE A 195 -15.94 1.82 14.16
N GLY A 196 -15.71 2.04 12.86
CA GLY A 196 -14.57 2.83 12.37
C GLY A 196 -13.37 1.99 11.95
N ASN A 197 -13.33 0.70 12.27
CA ASN A 197 -12.38 -0.22 11.67
C ASN A 197 -12.91 -0.75 10.33
N ASP A 198 -12.91 0.11 9.31
CA ASP A 198 -13.50 -0.16 7.99
C ASP A 198 -12.71 -1.17 7.13
N LEU A 199 -11.56 -1.62 7.63
CA LEU A 199 -10.64 -2.61 7.04
C LEU A 199 -10.44 -3.83 7.96
N PHE A 200 -11.38 -4.08 8.87
CA PHE A 200 -11.29 -5.22 9.78
C PHE A 200 -11.28 -6.54 9.02
N ASP A 201 -10.17 -7.26 9.13
CA ASP A 201 -9.88 -8.55 8.52
C ASP A 201 -8.73 -9.20 9.29
N ASP A 202 -9.07 -9.79 10.45
CA ASP A 202 -8.10 -10.42 11.34
C ASP A 202 -7.88 -11.88 10.93
N SER A 203 -6.61 -12.28 10.82
CA SER A 203 -6.21 -13.65 10.48
C SER A 203 -5.19 -14.19 11.48
N PHE A 204 -5.30 -15.47 11.81
CA PHE A 204 -4.50 -16.16 12.82
C PHE A 204 -4.01 -17.51 12.31
N SER A 205 -2.69 -17.72 12.37
CA SER A 205 -2.07 -19.00 12.02
C SER A 205 -2.31 -20.04 13.12
N ILE A 206 -2.66 -21.25 12.70
CA ILE A 206 -2.81 -22.42 13.56
C ILE A 206 -1.59 -23.30 13.31
N ASP A 207 -0.69 -23.34 14.29
CA ASP A 207 0.55 -24.10 14.23
C ASP A 207 0.51 -25.26 15.24
N SER A 208 1.23 -26.34 14.94
CA SER A 208 1.44 -27.42 15.90
C SER A 208 2.37 -26.98 17.03
N PRO A 209 2.41 -27.70 18.17
CA PRO A 209 3.39 -27.45 19.23
C PRO A 209 4.85 -27.53 18.78
N ALA A 210 5.13 -28.17 17.63
CA ALA A 210 6.44 -28.23 17.01
C ALA A 210 6.74 -27.04 16.07
N GLY A 211 5.80 -26.11 15.90
CA GLY A 211 5.91 -24.95 15.01
C GLY A 211 5.63 -25.26 13.54
N GLU A 212 4.96 -26.38 13.23
CA GLU A 212 4.51 -26.68 11.87
C GLU A 212 3.17 -26.02 11.59
N PHE A 213 3.06 -25.30 10.48
CA PHE A 213 1.79 -24.74 10.01
C PHE A 213 0.78 -25.84 9.68
N LEU A 214 -0.38 -25.79 10.33
CA LEU A 214 -1.51 -26.71 10.14
C LEU A 214 -2.67 -26.05 9.38
N GLY A 215 -2.88 -24.75 9.55
CA GLY A 215 -3.96 -24.02 8.91
C GLY A 215 -4.05 -22.58 9.39
N GLU A 216 -5.15 -21.91 9.04
CA GLU A 216 -5.37 -20.52 9.36
C GLU A 216 -6.86 -20.29 9.63
N CYS A 217 -7.20 -19.40 10.56
CA CYS A 217 -8.57 -18.98 10.80
C CYS A 217 -8.65 -17.46 10.94
N GLY A 218 -9.81 -16.89 10.64
CA GLY A 218 -9.96 -15.44 10.71
C GLY A 218 -11.39 -14.96 10.74
N VAL A 219 -11.51 -13.64 10.90
CA VAL A 219 -12.79 -12.92 10.86
C VAL A 219 -12.63 -11.66 10.01
N GLY A 220 -13.44 -11.56 8.96
CA GLY A 220 -13.46 -10.41 8.04
C GLY A 220 -14.84 -9.77 7.91
N ILE A 221 -14.87 -8.53 7.42
CA ILE A 221 -16.13 -7.85 7.05
C ILE A 221 -16.71 -8.51 5.78
N SER A 222 -17.95 -8.99 5.86
CA SER A 222 -18.63 -9.59 4.70
C SER A 222 -19.66 -8.66 4.04
N GLU A 223 -20.34 -7.81 4.82
CA GLU A 223 -21.40 -6.94 4.31
C GLU A 223 -21.50 -5.63 5.11
N THR A 224 -21.94 -4.56 4.44
CA THR A 224 -22.18 -3.23 5.03
C THR A 224 -23.51 -2.64 4.55
N ILE A 225 -24.12 -1.78 5.34
CA ILE A 225 -25.38 -1.08 5.01
C ILE A 225 -25.18 0.44 4.91
N GLY A 226 -25.95 1.08 4.04
CA GLY A 226 -25.98 2.53 3.90
C GLY A 226 -24.76 3.08 3.15
N VAL A 227 -24.53 4.37 3.33
CA VAL A 227 -23.43 5.11 2.68
C VAL A 227 -22.72 6.01 3.68
N GLY A 228 -21.44 6.28 3.44
CA GLY A 228 -20.61 7.17 4.25
C GLY A 228 -19.68 6.45 5.23
N ASP A 229 -18.82 7.24 5.88
CA ASP A 229 -17.82 6.78 6.84
C ASP A 229 -18.23 7.15 8.28
N PRO A 230 -17.95 6.29 9.28
CA PRO A 230 -17.38 4.95 9.13
C PRO A 230 -18.40 3.96 8.57
N LYS A 231 -17.91 2.94 7.84
CA LYS A 231 -18.76 1.89 7.27
C LYS A 231 -19.58 1.20 8.36
N LYS A 232 -20.84 0.93 8.05
CA LYS A 232 -21.78 0.27 8.98
C LYS A 232 -21.83 -1.22 8.65
N VAL A 233 -20.96 -1.99 9.30
CA VAL A 233 -20.83 -3.44 9.07
C VAL A 233 -22.04 -4.19 9.61
N THR A 234 -22.62 -5.05 8.77
CA THR A 234 -23.84 -5.82 9.10
C THR A 234 -23.63 -7.33 9.08
N ALA A 235 -22.53 -7.82 8.51
CA ALA A 235 -22.16 -9.23 8.58
C ALA A 235 -20.65 -9.40 8.59
N PHE A 236 -20.19 -10.43 9.28
CA PHE A 236 -18.81 -10.90 9.33
C PHE A 236 -18.71 -12.29 8.72
N GLU A 237 -17.60 -12.60 8.08
CA GLU A 237 -17.25 -13.96 7.71
C GLU A 237 -16.24 -14.50 8.71
N VAL A 238 -16.60 -15.60 9.37
CA VAL A 238 -15.69 -16.41 10.18
C VAL A 238 -15.27 -17.57 9.29
N TRP A 239 -13.98 -17.79 9.13
CA TRP A 239 -13.47 -18.78 8.19
C TRP A 239 -12.36 -19.63 8.78
N LEU A 240 -12.24 -20.86 8.26
CA LEU A 240 -11.23 -21.83 8.61
C LEU A 240 -10.62 -22.42 7.33
N PHE A 241 -9.31 -22.32 7.22
CA PHE A 241 -8.47 -22.94 6.20
C PHE A 241 -7.59 -24.00 6.84
N ASP A 242 -7.42 -25.12 6.14
CA ASP A 242 -6.61 -26.26 6.56
C ASP A 242 -5.59 -26.56 5.46
N LYS A 243 -4.32 -26.74 5.83
CA LYS A 243 -3.23 -27.05 4.89
C LYS A 243 -3.49 -28.32 4.07
N ASN A 244 -4.24 -29.27 4.62
CA ASN A 244 -4.57 -30.56 3.99
C ASN A 244 -5.92 -30.52 3.25
N ASP A 245 -6.65 -29.40 3.27
CA ASP A 245 -7.92 -29.21 2.57
C ASP A 245 -7.81 -28.05 1.58
N ILE A 246 -8.32 -28.24 0.36
CA ILE A 246 -8.31 -27.19 -0.66
C ILE A 246 -9.47 -26.20 -0.51
N GLN A 247 -10.46 -26.52 0.34
CA GLN A 247 -11.62 -25.67 0.58
C GLN A 247 -11.50 -24.95 1.91
N THR A 248 -11.76 -23.64 1.90
CA THR A 248 -12.00 -22.86 3.11
C THR A 248 -13.46 -23.04 3.53
N VAL A 249 -13.68 -23.38 4.80
CA VAL A 249 -15.01 -23.43 5.38
C VAL A 249 -15.34 -22.06 5.95
N THR A 250 -16.51 -21.53 5.64
CA THR A 250 -16.91 -20.17 6.03
C THR A 250 -18.32 -20.15 6.60
N THR A 251 -18.49 -19.44 7.72
CA THR A 251 -19.77 -19.07 8.30
C THR A 251 -19.93 -17.56 8.22
N VAL A 252 -21.08 -17.09 7.75
CA VAL A 252 -21.39 -15.67 7.66
C VAL A 252 -22.28 -15.29 8.84
N LEU A 253 -21.70 -14.61 9.82
CA LEU A 253 -22.34 -14.12 11.03
C LEU A 253 -23.02 -12.77 10.77
N MET A 254 -24.35 -12.73 10.80
CA MET A 254 -25.16 -11.59 10.36
C MET A 254 -25.84 -10.87 11.53
N SER A 255 -26.04 -9.56 11.41
CA SER A 255 -26.94 -8.82 12.28
C SER A 255 -28.36 -9.34 12.17
N GLN A 256 -29.16 -9.13 13.22
CA GLN A 256 -30.56 -9.59 13.25
C GLN A 256 -31.39 -9.04 12.09
N ASN A 257 -31.21 -7.75 11.74
CA ASN A 257 -31.89 -7.17 10.59
C ASN A 257 -31.43 -7.81 9.25
N THR A 258 -30.13 -8.05 9.10
CA THR A 258 -29.56 -8.65 7.87
C THR A 258 -30.00 -10.11 7.72
N PHE A 259 -30.06 -10.84 8.82
CA PHE A 259 -30.53 -12.22 8.84
C PHE A 259 -32.03 -12.32 8.55
N ALA A 260 -32.83 -11.32 8.97
CA ALA A 260 -34.27 -11.28 8.71
C ALA A 260 -34.63 -10.95 7.25
N ASP A 261 -33.71 -10.33 6.48
CA ASP A 261 -33.92 -10.06 5.05
C ASP A 261 -33.55 -11.27 4.19
N ASP A 262 -34.56 -11.96 3.66
CA ASP A 262 -34.39 -13.16 2.84
C ASP A 262 -33.48 -12.94 1.62
N ALA A 263 -33.59 -11.78 0.98
CA ALA A 263 -32.80 -11.46 -0.22
C ALA A 263 -31.31 -11.33 0.12
N THR A 264 -30.97 -10.58 1.17
CA THR A 264 -29.59 -10.44 1.62
C THR A 264 -29.04 -11.75 2.18
N ARG A 265 -29.81 -12.48 2.99
CA ARG A 265 -29.40 -13.78 3.54
C ARG A 265 -29.09 -14.79 2.42
N GLN A 266 -29.93 -14.86 1.38
CA GLN A 266 -29.69 -15.74 0.23
C GLN A 266 -28.47 -15.33 -0.60
N ARG A 267 -28.20 -14.02 -0.73
CA ARG A 267 -26.98 -13.55 -1.41
C ARG A 267 -25.73 -13.92 -0.62
N LEU A 268 -25.75 -13.71 0.70
CA LEU A 268 -24.62 -14.00 1.57
C LEU A 268 -24.38 -15.50 1.77
N SER A 269 -25.40 -16.36 1.58
CA SER A 269 -25.21 -17.81 1.60
C SER A 269 -24.30 -18.34 0.48
N ALA A 270 -24.01 -17.53 -0.54
CA ALA A 270 -23.01 -17.86 -1.55
C ALA A 270 -21.56 -17.75 -1.03
N LYS A 271 -21.33 -17.03 0.09
CA LYS A 271 -20.01 -16.88 0.73
C LYS A 271 -19.76 -17.91 1.83
N GLY A 272 -20.81 -18.39 2.50
CA GLY A 272 -20.71 -19.33 3.62
C GLY A 272 -22.06 -19.59 4.28
N GLU A 273 -22.09 -20.44 5.31
CA GLU A 273 -23.32 -20.76 6.03
C GLU A 273 -23.86 -19.52 6.79
N PRO A 274 -25.11 -19.07 6.54
CA PRO A 274 -25.65 -17.90 7.20
C PRO A 274 -26.08 -18.19 8.64
N VAL A 275 -25.57 -17.41 9.59
CA VAL A 275 -25.89 -17.53 11.03
C VAL A 275 -26.24 -16.16 11.60
N GLN A 276 -27.30 -16.08 12.41
CA GLN A 276 -27.63 -14.86 13.15
C GLN A 276 -26.67 -14.66 14.33
N ALA A 277 -26.16 -13.44 14.48
CA ALA A 277 -25.34 -13.03 15.62
C ALA A 277 -26.20 -12.80 16.85
N GLU A 278 -25.87 -13.50 17.94
CA GLU A 278 -26.48 -13.34 19.25
C GLU A 278 -25.41 -13.48 20.33
N PRO A 279 -25.55 -12.82 21.49
CA PRO A 279 -24.64 -13.04 22.61
C PRO A 279 -24.54 -14.52 22.97
N SER A 280 -23.34 -15.02 23.21
CA SER A 280 -23.05 -16.45 23.47
C SER A 280 -23.39 -17.40 22.32
N ARG A 281 -23.66 -16.90 21.10
CA ARG A 281 -23.83 -17.77 19.93
C ARG A 281 -22.52 -18.49 19.63
N GLU A 282 -22.60 -19.81 19.52
CA GLU A 282 -21.51 -20.68 19.11
C GLU A 282 -21.72 -21.16 17.66
N MET A 283 -20.62 -21.28 16.92
CA MET A 283 -20.56 -21.86 15.59
C MET A 283 -19.33 -22.74 15.48
N VAL A 284 -19.45 -23.85 14.76
CA VAL A 284 -18.37 -24.82 14.57
C VAL A 284 -18.09 -24.93 13.09
N LEU A 285 -16.83 -24.71 12.71
CA LEU A 285 -16.33 -24.89 11.36
C LEU A 285 -15.37 -26.07 11.37
N GLU A 286 -15.54 -27.00 10.43
CA GLU A 286 -14.72 -28.21 10.40
C GLU A 286 -14.18 -28.47 9.00
N THR A 287 -12.88 -28.74 8.93
CA THR A 287 -12.19 -29.20 7.72
C THR A 287 -11.88 -30.71 7.84
N ALA A 288 -10.93 -31.18 7.03
CA ALA A 288 -10.39 -32.53 7.13
C ALA A 288 -9.66 -32.80 8.45
N THR A 289 -8.81 -31.87 8.92
CA THR A 289 -7.91 -32.08 10.07
C THR A 289 -8.03 -31.05 11.19
N LEU A 290 -8.86 -30.02 11.02
CA LEU A 290 -9.07 -28.97 12.02
C LEU A 290 -10.57 -28.79 12.33
N ARG A 291 -10.85 -28.46 13.59
CA ARG A 291 -12.15 -27.98 14.09
C ARG A 291 -11.96 -26.62 14.72
N LEU A 292 -12.72 -25.62 14.29
CA LEU A 292 -12.73 -24.28 14.87
C LEU A 292 -14.07 -24.05 15.56
N GLU A 293 -14.02 -23.77 16.85
CA GLU A 293 -15.17 -23.32 17.63
C GLU A 293 -15.08 -21.80 17.78
N ALA A 294 -16.04 -21.08 17.19
CA ALA A 294 -16.14 -19.64 17.30
C ALA A 294 -17.34 -19.24 18.15
N ARG A 295 -17.12 -18.35 19.13
CA ARG A 295 -18.14 -17.91 20.08
C ARG A 295 -18.25 -16.39 20.13
N VAL A 296 -19.46 -15.88 20.03
CA VAL A 296 -19.76 -14.47 20.29
C VAL A 296 -19.69 -14.22 21.80
N VAL A 297 -18.57 -13.65 22.24
CA VAL A 297 -18.35 -13.32 23.65
C VAL A 297 -19.17 -12.10 24.05
N ASP A 298 -19.21 -11.10 23.18
CA ASP A 298 -19.90 -9.84 23.43
C ASP A 298 -20.25 -9.15 22.11
N MET A 299 -21.36 -8.43 22.08
CA MET A 299 -21.77 -7.67 20.91
C MET A 299 -22.69 -6.51 21.29
N SER A 300 -22.59 -5.41 20.55
CA SER A 300 -23.51 -4.29 20.62
C SER A 300 -23.85 -3.79 19.22
N TYR A 301 -25.13 -3.52 19.00
CA TYR A 301 -25.57 -2.84 17.78
C TYR A 301 -25.37 -1.34 17.89
N GLY A 302 -25.07 -0.70 16.76
CA GLY A 302 -25.03 0.74 16.69
C GLY A 302 -26.42 1.35 16.58
N SER A 303 -26.54 2.58 17.07
CA SER A 303 -27.76 3.39 16.99
C SER A 303 -27.67 4.43 15.87
N GLY A 304 -28.80 4.85 15.31
CA GLY A 304 -28.82 5.94 14.34
C GLY A 304 -30.07 5.98 13.49
N ALA A 305 -29.94 6.53 12.27
CA ALA A 305 -31.02 6.64 11.29
C ALA A 305 -31.27 5.36 10.47
N LEU A 306 -30.41 4.35 10.62
CA LEU A 306 -30.57 3.04 9.99
C LEU A 306 -31.59 2.18 10.77
N PRO A 307 -32.14 1.12 10.17
CA PRO A 307 -33.01 0.19 10.88
C PRO A 307 -32.37 -0.31 12.19
N PRO A 308 -33.17 -0.59 13.23
CA PRO A 308 -32.64 -1.13 14.48
C PRO A 308 -31.93 -2.47 14.23
N GLU A 309 -30.91 -2.76 15.04
CA GLU A 309 -30.18 -4.03 15.01
C GLU A 309 -29.61 -4.38 13.61
N SER A 310 -29.26 -3.34 12.84
CA SER A 310 -28.78 -3.48 11.47
C SER A 310 -27.28 -3.60 11.34
N PHE A 311 -26.51 -2.85 12.13
CA PHE A 311 -25.05 -2.86 12.07
C PHE A 311 -24.44 -2.92 13.46
N PHE A 312 -23.24 -3.46 13.54
CA PHE A 312 -22.51 -3.61 14.79
C PHE A 312 -21.75 -2.33 15.15
N ASP A 313 -21.87 -1.92 16.40
CA ASP A 313 -20.96 -0.95 17.03
C ASP A 313 -19.68 -1.65 17.50
N ARG A 314 -19.86 -2.84 18.08
CA ARG A 314 -18.77 -3.73 18.49
C ARG A 314 -19.22 -5.19 18.42
N ILE A 315 -18.31 -6.08 18.05
CA ILE A 315 -18.47 -7.52 18.24
C ILE A 315 -17.13 -8.11 18.64
N THR A 316 -17.16 -9.02 19.61
CA THR A 316 -16.00 -9.72 20.14
C THR A 316 -16.22 -11.22 19.95
N LEU A 317 -15.28 -11.86 19.26
CA LEU A 317 -15.31 -13.28 18.97
C LEU A 317 -14.11 -13.96 19.63
N GLU A 318 -14.39 -15.08 20.28
CA GLU A 318 -13.38 -16.06 20.69
C GLU A 318 -13.34 -17.16 19.64
N LEU A 319 -12.13 -17.57 19.25
CA LEU A 319 -11.86 -18.62 18.28
C LEU A 319 -10.97 -19.66 18.94
N VAL A 320 -11.42 -20.91 19.01
CA VAL A 320 -10.67 -22.03 19.59
C VAL A 320 -10.48 -23.10 18.54
N ALA A 321 -9.23 -23.37 18.18
CA ALA A 321 -8.87 -24.37 17.18
C ALA A 321 -8.45 -25.68 17.86
N TRP A 322 -9.00 -26.78 17.37
CA TRP A 322 -8.76 -28.14 17.85
C TRP A 322 -8.27 -29.02 16.70
N PRO A 323 -7.45 -30.05 16.98
CA PRO A 323 -7.19 -31.07 15.99
C PRO A 323 -8.46 -31.90 15.75
N LYS A 324 -8.70 -32.30 14.50
CA LYS A 324 -9.80 -33.19 14.13
C LYS A 324 -9.22 -34.50 13.61
N GLY A 325 -9.50 -35.59 14.34
CA GLY A 325 -9.01 -36.95 14.07
C GLY A 325 -9.91 -37.76 13.14
#